data_AF-A0A7X9EU43-F1
#
_entry.id   AF-A0A7X9EU43-F1
#
_cell.length_a   1.000
_cell.length_b   1.000
_cell.length_c   1.000
_cell.angle_alpha   90.00
_cell.angle_beta   90.00
_cell.angle_gamma   90.00
#
_symmetry.space_group_name_H-M   'P 1'
#
loop_
_entity.id
_entity.type
_entity.pdbx_description
1 polymer ?
#
loop_
_entity_poly.entity_id
_entity_poly.type
_entity_poly.pdbx_seq_one_letter_code
_entity_poly.pdbx_strand_id
1 'polypeptide(L)'
;MTGRDDLAYTLNPMQWDTDFFGLSCAKAVLARPLKREDWDELKSRLEKFQLVYLENQNSLPVNARLIGLETSAYLVDINVQFSKQLPGGGARADDIRILNPMPYEERLLDLVEY
;
A
#
# COMPACT_ATOMS: atom_id res chain seq x y z
N MET A 1 0.08 -15.36 -19.90
CA MET A 1 0.29 -14.51 -18.72
C MET A 1 -1.08 -14.00 -18.31
N THR A 2 -1.74 -14.67 -17.38
CA THR A 2 -3.15 -14.45 -17.06
C THR A 2 -3.31 -14.56 -15.55
N GLY A 3 -3.93 -13.57 -14.91
CA GLY A 3 -4.47 -13.78 -13.56
C GLY A 3 -4.75 -12.58 -12.68
N ARG A 4 -4.10 -11.42 -12.85
CA ARG A 4 -4.30 -10.26 -11.93
C ARG A 4 -4.47 -8.90 -12.59
N ASP A 5 -4.02 -8.72 -13.84
CA ASP A 5 -3.97 -7.38 -14.45
C ASP A 5 -5.29 -6.92 -15.10
N ASP A 6 -6.34 -7.75 -15.13
CA ASP A 6 -7.61 -7.44 -15.80
C ASP A 6 -8.73 -6.98 -14.86
N LEU A 7 -8.56 -7.10 -13.54
CA LEU A 7 -9.61 -6.72 -12.59
C LEU A 7 -9.51 -5.23 -12.24
N ALA A 8 -10.67 -4.56 -12.19
CA ALA A 8 -10.73 -3.14 -11.83
C ALA A 8 -10.32 -2.89 -10.37
N TYR A 9 -10.58 -3.87 -9.50
CA TYR A 9 -10.13 -3.88 -8.11
C TYR A 9 -9.78 -5.29 -7.63
N THR A 10 -9.05 -5.36 -6.52
CA THR A 10 -8.91 -6.57 -5.71
C THR A 10 -9.33 -6.28 -4.28
N LEU A 11 -9.84 -7.29 -3.58
CA LEU A 11 -10.17 -7.22 -2.15
C LEU A 11 -9.53 -8.42 -1.46
N ASN A 12 -8.62 -8.15 -0.54
CA ASN A 12 -7.83 -9.16 0.14
C ASN A 12 -8.06 -9.04 1.66
N PRO A 13 -8.62 -10.08 2.31
CA PRO A 13 -8.60 -10.17 3.77
C PRO A 13 -7.15 -10.15 4.29
N MET A 14 -6.91 -9.43 5.39
CA MET A 14 -5.58 -9.27 5.97
C MET A 14 -5.48 -10.07 7.26
N GLN A 15 -5.04 -11.33 7.16
CA GLN A 15 -5.01 -12.23 8.31
C GLN A 15 -4.06 -11.73 9.40
N TRP A 16 -2.86 -11.28 9.04
CA TRP A 16 -1.88 -10.79 9.99
C TRP A 16 -2.42 -9.60 10.80
N ASP A 17 -2.97 -8.58 10.12
CA ASP A 17 -3.60 -7.42 10.76
C ASP A 17 -4.80 -7.84 11.62
N THR A 18 -5.60 -8.80 11.11
CA THR A 18 -6.76 -9.32 11.85
C THR A 18 -6.33 -9.95 13.17
N ASP A 19 -5.28 -10.77 13.15
CA ASP A 19 -4.74 -11.43 14.34
C ASP A 19 -4.10 -10.43 15.30
N PHE A 20 -3.44 -9.38 14.78
CA PHE A 20 -2.78 -8.35 15.57
C PHE A 20 -3.78 -7.41 16.26
N PHE A 21 -4.78 -6.90 15.54
CA PHE A 21 -5.75 -5.94 16.06
C PHE A 21 -6.96 -6.60 16.73
N GLY A 22 -7.21 -7.90 16.49
CA GLY A 22 -8.40 -8.59 16.96
C GLY A 22 -9.71 -8.12 16.30
N LEU A 23 -9.61 -7.50 15.13
CA LEU A 23 -10.73 -6.99 14.32
C LEU A 23 -10.65 -7.55 12.91
N SER A 24 -11.77 -7.76 12.21
CA SER A 24 -11.70 -8.22 10.82
C SER A 24 -11.13 -7.12 9.90
N CYS A 25 -9.98 -7.40 9.29
CA CYS A 25 -9.25 -6.46 8.43
C CYS A 25 -9.26 -6.88 6.96
N ALA A 26 -9.36 -5.91 6.05
CA ALA A 26 -9.14 -6.14 4.61
C ALA A 26 -8.50 -4.94 3.92
N LYS A 27 -7.82 -5.23 2.79
CA LYS A 27 -7.30 -4.22 1.87
C LYS A 27 -7.95 -4.35 0.51
N ALA A 28 -8.53 -3.25 0.02
CA ALA A 28 -8.95 -3.14 -1.37
C ALA A 28 -7.96 -2.29 -2.17
N VAL A 29 -7.52 -2.81 -3.31
CA VAL A 29 -6.65 -2.09 -4.25
C VAL A 29 -7.45 -1.77 -5.50
N LEU A 30 -7.60 -0.48 -5.80
CA LEU A 30 -8.34 0.03 -6.95
C LEU A 30 -7.34 0.33 -8.08
N ALA A 31 -7.16 -0.64 -8.98
CA ALA A 31 -6.12 -0.61 -10.01
C ALA A 31 -6.52 0.18 -11.26
N ARG A 32 -7.82 0.29 -11.53
CA ARG A 32 -8.40 0.99 -12.70
C ARG A 32 -9.57 1.88 -12.27
N PRO A 33 -10.05 2.79 -13.15
CA PRO A 33 -11.25 3.58 -12.85
C PRO A 33 -12.44 2.65 -12.65
N LEU A 34 -13.05 2.70 -11.48
CA LEU A 34 -14.22 1.89 -11.15
C LEU A 34 -15.47 2.40 -11.86
N LYS A 35 -16.26 1.46 -12.39
CA LYS A 35 -17.65 1.73 -12.74
C LYS A 35 -18.50 1.70 -11.46
N ARG A 36 -19.71 2.26 -11.55
CA ARG A 36 -20.64 2.30 -10.42
C ARG A 36 -20.99 0.89 -9.91
N GLU A 37 -21.23 -0.04 -10.83
CA GLU A 37 -21.53 -1.45 -10.53
C GLU A 37 -20.39 -2.14 -9.75
N ASP A 38 -19.15 -1.96 -10.20
CA ASP A 38 -17.96 -2.51 -9.52
C ASP A 38 -17.81 -1.94 -8.11
N TRP A 39 -18.08 -0.64 -7.95
CA TRP A 39 -18.03 0.03 -6.66
C TRP A 39 -19.11 -0.45 -5.71
N ASP A 40 -20.35 -0.57 -6.18
CA ASP A 40 -21.47 -1.02 -5.34
C ASP A 40 -21.24 -2.47 -4.88
N GLU A 41 -20.72 -3.35 -5.76
CA GLU A 41 -20.30 -4.70 -5.38
C GLU A 41 -19.18 -4.68 -4.34
N LEU A 42 -18.10 -3.93 -4.59
CA LEU A 42 -16.98 -3.81 -3.66
C LEU A 42 -17.46 -3.31 -2.29
N LYS A 43 -18.26 -2.24 -2.26
CA LYS A 43 -18.78 -1.64 -1.02
C LYS A 43 -19.55 -2.66 -0.18
N SER A 44 -20.43 -3.44 -0.80
CA SER A 44 -21.17 -4.51 -0.11
C SER A 44 -20.25 -5.58 0.53
N ARG A 45 -19.07 -5.80 -0.07
CA ARG A 45 -18.06 -6.75 0.46
C ARG A 45 -17.22 -6.11 1.56
N LEU A 46 -16.95 -4.81 1.48
CA LEU A 46 -16.21 -4.04 2.47
C LEU A 46 -16.96 -3.97 3.81
N GLU A 47 -18.29 -3.89 3.80
CA GLU A 47 -19.13 -3.84 5.00
C GLU A 47 -19.00 -5.08 5.92
N LYS A 48 -18.38 -6.16 5.43
CA LYS A 48 -18.10 -7.37 6.22
C LYS A 48 -16.86 -7.25 7.11
N PHE A 49 -16.07 -6.19 6.93
CA PHE A 49 -14.82 -5.95 7.65
C PHE A 49 -14.97 -4.75 8.58
N GLN A 50 -14.39 -4.85 9.77
CA GLN A 50 -14.39 -3.77 10.76
C GLN A 50 -13.34 -2.69 10.45
N LEU A 51 -12.23 -3.09 9.82
CA LEU A 51 -11.17 -2.20 9.39
C LEU A 51 -10.83 -2.45 7.92
N VAL A 52 -10.88 -1.39 7.11
CA VAL A 52 -10.65 -1.46 5.66
C VAL A 52 -9.58 -0.46 5.25
N TYR A 53 -8.57 -0.95 4.54
CA TYR A 53 -7.58 -0.14 3.85
C TYR A 53 -7.95 0.00 2.37
N LEU A 54 -8.12 1.24 1.90
CA LEU A 54 -8.39 1.52 0.49
C LEU A 54 -7.12 2.09 -0.16
N GLU A 55 -6.58 1.38 -1.14
CA GLU A 55 -5.47 1.86 -1.97
C GLU A 55 -6.02 2.30 -3.33
N ASN A 56 -6.04 3.62 -3.57
CA ASN A 56 -6.31 4.17 -4.90
C ASN A 56 -5.01 4.16 -5.72
N GLN A 57 -4.74 3.05 -6.37
CA GLN A 57 -3.51 2.87 -7.14
C GLN A 57 -3.43 3.93 -8.25
N ASN A 58 -2.26 4.56 -8.39
CA ASN A 58 -2.03 5.67 -9.32
C ASN A 58 -2.91 6.91 -9.08
N SER A 59 -3.57 7.03 -7.92
CA SER A 59 -4.36 8.20 -7.52
C SER A 59 -5.43 8.59 -8.56
N LEU A 60 -6.17 7.62 -9.10
CA LEU A 60 -7.17 7.86 -10.14
C LEU A 60 -8.31 8.75 -9.60
N PRO A 61 -8.64 9.89 -10.25
CA PRO A 61 -9.64 10.84 -9.71
C PRO A 61 -11.04 10.28 -9.58
N VAL A 62 -11.45 9.38 -10.48
CA VAL A 62 -12.78 8.73 -10.44
C VAL A 62 -12.94 7.94 -9.15
N ASN A 63 -11.91 7.17 -8.78
CA ASN A 63 -11.90 6.36 -7.56
C ASN A 63 -11.86 7.27 -6.32
N ALA A 64 -11.05 8.33 -6.33
CA ALA A 64 -10.99 9.29 -5.24
C ALA A 64 -12.36 9.95 -4.98
N ARG A 65 -13.08 10.31 -6.05
CA ARG A 65 -14.43 10.87 -5.94
C ARG A 65 -15.42 9.86 -5.36
N LEU A 66 -15.39 8.60 -5.80
CA LEU A 66 -16.24 7.55 -5.24
C LEU A 66 -15.96 7.36 -3.75
N ILE A 67 -14.69 7.20 -3.37
CA ILE A 67 -14.28 7.05 -1.96
C ILE A 67 -14.80 8.23 -1.12
N GLY A 68 -14.53 9.46 -1.56
CA GLY A 68 -14.87 10.66 -0.78
C GLY A 68 -16.37 10.96 -0.70
N LEU A 69 -17.19 10.49 -1.65
CA LEU A 69 -18.64 10.70 -1.63
C LEU A 69 -19.40 9.57 -0.94
N GLU A 70 -18.89 8.33 -1.03
CA GLU A 70 -19.65 7.13 -0.69
C GLU A 70 -19.14 6.44 0.58
N THR A 71 -18.08 6.96 1.20
CA THR A 71 -17.50 6.43 2.43
C THR A 71 -17.14 7.56 3.40
N SER A 72 -16.94 7.22 4.66
CA SER A 72 -16.33 8.10 5.67
C SER A 72 -14.80 7.92 5.76
N ALA A 73 -14.18 7.36 4.72
CA ALA A 73 -12.75 7.15 4.69
C ALA A 73 -11.99 8.48 4.72
N TYR A 74 -10.82 8.44 5.33
CA TYR A 74 -9.88 9.57 5.39
C TYR A 74 -8.52 9.12 4.88
N LEU A 75 -7.74 10.07 4.40
CA LEU A 75 -6.40 9.82 3.88
C LEU A 75 -5.45 9.53 5.06
N VAL A 76 -4.82 8.36 5.05
CA VAL A 76 -3.88 7.93 6.09
C VAL A 76 -2.42 8.11 5.66
N ASP A 77 -2.10 7.79 4.40
CA ASP A 77 -0.74 7.85 3.87
C ASP A 77 -0.73 8.12 2.36
N ILE A 78 0.37 8.70 1.86
CA ILE A 78 0.70 8.85 0.44
C ILE A 78 2.08 8.22 0.21
N ASN A 79 2.11 7.06 -0.44
CA ASN A 79 3.37 6.40 -0.77
C ASN A 79 4.08 7.11 -1.93
N VAL A 80 5.17 7.83 -1.64
CA VAL A 80 6.02 8.49 -2.65
C VAL A 80 7.28 7.67 -2.85
N GLN A 81 7.44 7.08 -4.05
CA GLN A 81 8.62 6.28 -4.39
C GLN A 81 9.50 7.03 -5.37
N PHE A 82 10.77 7.20 -5.01
CA PHE A 82 11.77 7.77 -5.89
C PHE A 82 12.53 6.65 -6.60
N SER A 83 12.75 6.81 -7.90
CA SER A 83 13.67 5.97 -8.66
C SER A 83 14.83 6.82 -9.15
N LYS A 84 16.05 6.31 -8.98
CA LYS A 84 17.26 6.91 -9.53
C LYS A 84 17.80 5.99 -10.61
N GLN A 85 17.82 6.47 -11.85
CA GLN A 85 18.54 5.76 -12.90
C GLN A 85 20.05 5.92 -12.64
N LEU A 86 20.72 4.81 -12.38
CA LEU A 86 22.17 4.79 -12.32
C LEU A 86 22.69 4.66 -13.76
N PRO A 87 23.56 5.56 -14.25
CA PRO A 87 24.20 5.38 -15.55
C PRO A 87 24.99 4.07 -15.50
N GLY A 88 24.67 3.10 -16.37
CA GLY A 88 25.33 1.81 -16.40
C GLY A 88 26.80 1.92 -16.81
N GLY A 89 27.68 1.15 -16.14
CA GLY A 89 29.09 1.01 -16.54
C GLY A 89 30.14 0.92 -15.42
N GLY A 90 29.75 0.83 -14.15
CA GLY A 90 30.71 0.39 -13.12
C GLY A 90 30.94 -1.11 -13.24
N ALA A 91 32.19 -1.55 -13.40
CA ALA A 91 32.56 -2.96 -13.25
C ALA A 91 31.90 -3.53 -11.99
N ARG A 92 31.39 -4.76 -12.06
CA ARG A 92 30.99 -5.51 -10.86
C ARG A 92 32.22 -5.50 -9.95
N ALA A 93 32.15 -4.82 -8.81
CA ALA A 93 33.26 -4.85 -7.87
C ALA A 93 33.39 -6.30 -7.39
N ASP A 94 34.53 -6.93 -7.70
CA ASP A 94 34.79 -8.32 -7.29
C ASP A 94 34.93 -8.45 -5.77
N ASP A 95 35.17 -7.33 -5.07
CA ASP A 95 35.28 -7.25 -3.61
C ASP A 95 34.37 -6.13 -3.07
N ILE A 96 33.07 -6.43 -2.92
CA ILE A 96 32.12 -5.54 -2.23
C ILE A 96 32.24 -5.80 -0.73
N ARG A 97 32.75 -4.82 0.00
CA ARG A 97 32.76 -4.83 1.48
C ARG A 97 31.69 -3.89 1.99
N ILE A 98 30.64 -4.45 2.59
CA ILE A 98 29.67 -3.68 3.36
C ILE A 98 30.34 -3.34 4.68
N LEU A 99 30.70 -2.07 4.84
CA LEU A 99 31.23 -1.53 6.08
C LEU A 99 30.15 -0.62 6.67
N ASN A 100 29.97 -0.68 7.98
CA ASN A 100 29.26 0.37 8.70
C ASN A 100 30.31 1.39 9.18
N PRO A 101 30.54 2.50 8.45
CA PRO A 101 31.53 3.50 8.85
C PRO A 101 31.05 4.36 10.02
N MET A 102 29.78 4.22 10.43
CA MET A 102 29.23 4.96 11.54
C MET A 102 29.47 4.19 12.84
N PRO A 103 30.10 4.80 13.86
CA PRO A 103 30.14 4.21 15.18
C PRO A 103 28.72 3.97 15.67
N TYR A 104 28.54 2.88 16.42
CA TYR A 104 27.30 2.64 17.14
C TYR A 104 26.95 3.86 17.99
N GLU A 105 25.74 4.38 17.79
CA GLU A 105 25.27 5.60 18.43
C GLU A 105 23.98 5.29 19.19
N GLU A 106 24.08 5.21 20.52
CA GLU A 106 22.97 4.85 21.41
C GLU A 106 21.80 5.82 21.30
N ARG A 107 22.06 7.09 20.98
CA ARG A 107 21.02 8.12 20.78
C ARG A 107 20.02 7.81 19.67
N LEU A 108 20.34 6.88 18.77
CA LEU A 108 19.38 6.41 17.75
C LEU A 108 18.31 5.47 18.31
N LEU A 109 18.56 4.82 19.44
CA LEU A 109 17.56 4.00 20.12
C LEU A 109 16.45 4.85 20.74
N ASP A 110 16.81 6.04 21.23
CA ASP A 110 15.87 6.99 21.83
C ASP A 110 14.84 7.53 20.83
N LEU A 111 15.11 7.43 19.52
CA LEU A 111 14.18 7.83 18.46
C LEU A 111 13.02 6.84 18.22
N VAL A 112 13.13 5.61 18.74
CA VAL A 112 12.17 4.53 18.48
C VAL A 112 11.14 4.40 19.63
N GLU A 113 11.34 5.10 20.75
CA GLU A 113 10.47 5.06 21.93
C GLU A 113 9.45 6.23 22.03
N TYR A 114 9.08 6.84 20.91
CA TYR A 114 8.02 7.88 20.86
C TYR A 114 6.74 7.43 20.16
#